data_AF-A0A2A9D2K1-F1
#
_entry.id   AF-A0A2A9D2K1-F1
#
_cell.length_a   1.000
_cell.length_b   1.000
_cell.length_c   1.000
_cell.angle_alpha   90.00
_cell.angle_beta   90.00
_cell.angle_gamma   90.00
#
_symmetry.space_group_name_H-M   'P 1'
#
loop_
_entity.id
_entity.type
_entity.pdbx_description
1 polymer ?
#
loop_
_entity_poly.entity_id
_entity_poly.type
_entity_poly.pdbx_seq_one_letter_code
_entity_poly.pdbx_strand_id
1 'polypeptide(L)'
;MNRWLALIGAVVSEVSATLALRAALDQPLWYVLVVVGYIGAFTLLTLAMRAGLALGVAYGVWASLGVALTAILSHLVFGEALTGTMVIGLVLIIGGVLLIELGSQRARDREAAAAGAGVSEEPGASALPGEIPAGAAGRHAGTSTGELPVVSEPAVTEPAMTDDEGRVR
;
A
#
# COMPACT_ATOMS: atom_id res chain seq x y z
N MET A 1 8.61 -17.86 -2.82
CA MET A 1 9.49 -17.34 -1.77
C MET A 1 8.63 -16.88 -0.61
N ASN A 2 8.98 -17.21 0.64
CA ASN A 2 8.14 -16.87 1.78
C ASN A 2 8.14 -15.35 1.98
N ARG A 3 6.98 -14.70 1.82
CA ARG A 3 6.82 -13.23 1.93
C ARG A 3 7.40 -12.65 3.22
N TRP A 4 7.28 -13.39 4.32
CA TRP A 4 7.84 -13.01 5.62
C TRP A 4 9.37 -13.07 5.67
N LEU A 5 10.00 -14.02 4.97
CA LEU A 5 11.46 -14.07 4.87
C LEU A 5 12.00 -12.88 4.06
N ALA A 6 11.31 -12.49 2.99
CA ALA A 6 11.66 -11.30 2.23
C ALA A 6 11.56 -10.04 3.11
N LEU A 7 10.50 -9.92 3.91
CA LEU A 7 10.32 -8.80 4.82
C LEU A 7 11.40 -8.75 5.91
N ILE A 8 11.72 -9.89 6.54
CA ILE A 8 12.79 -9.98 7.54
C ILE A 8 14.13 -9.60 6.91
N GLY A 9 14.43 -10.11 5.71
CA GLY A 9 15.62 -9.74 4.96
C GLY A 9 15.68 -8.23 4.66
N ALA A 10 14.54 -7.61 4.31
CA ALA A 10 14.46 -6.18 4.07
C ALA A 10 14.85 -5.37 5.32
N VAL A 11 14.29 -5.72 6.47
CA VAL A 11 14.60 -5.08 7.77
C VAL A 11 16.07 -5.25 8.12
N VAL A 12 16.62 -6.47 8.02
CA VAL A 12 18.03 -6.72 8.35
C VAL A 12 18.95 -5.92 7.43
N SER A 13 18.64 -5.86 6.14
CA SER A 13 19.40 -5.09 5.15
C SER A 13 19.38 -3.59 5.44
N GLU A 14 18.20 -3.05 5.77
CA GLU A 14 18.02 -1.64 6.12
C GLU A 14 18.76 -1.27 7.40
N VAL A 15 18.59 -2.06 8.47
CA VAL A 15 19.26 -1.81 9.76
C VAL A 15 20.77 -1.88 9.59
N SER A 16 21.27 -2.86 8.82
CA SER A 16 22.70 -2.96 8.49
C SER A 16 23.19 -1.73 7.71
N ALA A 17 22.43 -1.26 6.73
CA ALA A 17 22.74 -0.04 5.99
C ALA A 17 22.76 1.19 6.89
N THR A 18 21.83 1.27 7.84
CA THR A 18 21.71 2.42 8.76
C THR A 18 22.85 2.46 9.76
N LEU A 19 23.27 1.31 10.30
CA LEU A 19 24.47 1.21 11.14
C LEU A 19 25.74 1.49 10.34
N ALA A 20 25.83 1.01 9.09
CA ALA A 20 26.94 1.33 8.21
C ALA A 20 27.01 2.83 7.90
N LEU A 21 25.86 3.50 7.76
CA LEU A 21 25.79 4.95 7.56
C LEU A 21 26.34 5.68 8.78
N ARG A 22 26.03 5.20 9.98
CA ARG A 22 26.62 5.75 11.20
C ARG A 22 28.14 5.60 11.23
N ALA A 23 28.66 4.42 10.85
CA ALA A 23 30.10 4.16 10.74
C ALA A 23 30.77 4.93 9.59
N ALA A 24 30.03 5.27 8.54
CA ALA A 24 30.53 6.02 7.38
C ALA A 24 30.94 7.45 7.73
N LEU A 25 30.43 8.00 8.85
CA LEU A 25 30.85 9.29 9.37
C LEU A 25 32.34 9.31 9.75
N ASP A 26 32.87 8.19 10.24
CA ASP A 26 34.29 8.06 10.60
C ASP A 26 35.13 7.48 9.45
N GLN A 27 34.57 6.55 8.67
CA GLN A 27 35.26 5.87 7.57
C GLN A 27 34.40 5.85 6.29
N PRO A 28 34.72 6.67 5.27
CA PRO A 28 33.89 6.82 4.08
C PRO A 28 33.66 5.54 3.26
N LEU A 29 34.49 4.50 3.45
CA LEU A 29 34.35 3.22 2.75
C LEU A 29 33.00 2.53 3.03
N TRP A 30 32.39 2.77 4.19
CA TRP A 30 31.10 2.18 4.56
C TRP A 30 29.93 2.66 3.70
N TYR A 31 30.05 3.79 2.98
CA TYR A 31 28.99 4.26 2.08
C TYR A 31 28.64 3.25 0.98
N VAL A 32 29.59 2.40 0.56
CA VAL A 32 29.30 1.32 -0.38
C VAL A 32 28.28 0.34 0.21
N LEU A 33 28.46 -0.04 1.48
CA LEU A 33 27.55 -0.93 2.18
C LEU A 33 26.18 -0.28 2.42
N VAL A 34 26.16 1.03 2.70
CA VAL A 34 24.91 1.80 2.83
C VAL A 34 24.08 1.70 1.56
N VAL A 35 24.67 2.00 0.41
CA VAL A 35 23.97 2.00 -0.88
C VAL A 35 23.46 0.60 -1.22
N VAL A 36 24.33 -0.41 -1.12
CA VAL A 36 23.95 -1.80 -1.40
C VAL A 36 22.87 -2.29 -0.44
N GLY A 37 22.98 -1.96 0.84
CA GLY A 37 22.04 -2.36 1.88
C GLY A 37 20.65 -1.73 1.70
N TYR A 38 20.56 -0.44 1.36
CA TYR A 38 19.25 0.19 1.08
C TYR A 38 18.63 -0.34 -0.22
N ILE A 39 19.41 -0.52 -1.29
CA ILE A 39 18.90 -1.11 -2.54
C ILE A 39 18.37 -2.53 -2.25
N GLY A 40 19.11 -3.33 -1.49
CA GLY A 40 18.69 -4.65 -1.05
C GLY A 40 17.39 -4.61 -0.23
N ALA A 41 17.29 -3.68 0.72
CA ALA A 41 16.12 -3.51 1.56
C ALA A 41 14.86 -3.21 0.74
N PHE A 42 14.91 -2.21 -0.13
CA PHE A 42 13.77 -1.83 -0.98
C PHE A 42 13.40 -2.92 -2.00
N THR A 43 14.38 -3.64 -2.53
CA THR A 43 14.14 -4.77 -3.44
C THR A 43 13.40 -5.90 -2.72
N LEU A 44 13.85 -6.25 -1.51
CA LEU A 44 13.23 -7.30 -0.70
C LEU A 44 11.84 -6.91 -0.20
N LEU A 45 11.64 -5.64 0.18
CA LEU A 45 10.34 -5.10 0.56
C LEU A 45 9.36 -5.16 -0.62
N THR A 46 9.79 -4.72 -1.79
CA THR A 46 9.00 -4.80 -3.03
C THR A 46 8.63 -6.26 -3.34
N LEU A 47 9.55 -7.20 -3.12
CA LEU A 47 9.30 -8.61 -3.35
C LEU A 47 8.32 -9.22 -2.33
N ALA A 48 8.35 -8.76 -1.07
CA ALA A 48 7.36 -9.12 -0.06
C ALA A 48 5.94 -8.64 -0.47
N MET A 49 5.83 -7.42 -0.99
CA MET A 49 4.56 -6.87 -1.48
C MET A 49 4.07 -7.61 -2.73
N ARG A 50 4.95 -7.90 -3.69
CA ARG A 50 4.62 -8.72 -4.88
C ARG A 50 4.17 -10.13 -4.51
N ALA A 51 4.57 -10.65 -3.36
CA ALA A 51 4.11 -11.92 -2.82
C ALA A 51 2.74 -11.84 -2.10
N GLY A 52 2.00 -10.74 -2.25
CA GLY A 52 0.64 -10.56 -1.75
C GLY A 52 0.56 -10.03 -0.31
N LEU A 53 1.61 -9.36 0.17
CA LEU A 53 1.59 -8.68 1.47
C LEU A 53 1.04 -7.26 1.25
N ALA A 54 -0.04 -6.92 1.96
CA ALA A 54 -0.66 -5.61 1.80
C ALA A 54 0.31 -4.48 2.19
N LEU A 55 0.28 -3.38 1.43
CA LEU A 55 1.20 -2.26 1.59
C LEU A 55 1.26 -1.76 3.04
N GLY A 56 0.09 -1.54 3.67
CA GLY A 56 0.01 -1.07 5.06
C GLY A 56 0.71 -1.99 6.06
N VAL A 57 0.54 -3.31 5.91
CA VAL A 57 1.17 -4.31 6.79
C VAL A 57 2.67 -4.33 6.55
N ALA A 58 3.09 -4.35 5.28
CA ALA A 58 4.50 -4.39 4.90
C ALA A 58 5.25 -3.17 5.46
N TYR A 59 4.75 -1.97 5.17
CA TYR A 59 5.37 -0.72 5.63
C TYR A 59 5.27 -0.52 7.13
N GLY A 60 4.15 -0.90 7.75
CA GLY A 60 3.99 -0.79 9.20
C GLY A 60 5.00 -1.64 9.96
N VAL A 61 5.08 -2.93 9.62
CA VAL A 61 6.05 -3.85 10.26
C VAL A 61 7.48 -3.43 9.94
N TRP A 62 7.77 -3.13 8.68
CA TRP A 62 9.10 -2.72 8.24
C TRP A 62 9.59 -1.46 8.98
N ALA A 63 8.81 -0.39 8.99
CA ALA A 63 9.20 0.87 9.63
C ALA A 63 9.34 0.74 11.16
N SER A 64 8.40 0.07 11.82
CA SER A 64 8.47 -0.09 13.29
C SER A 64 9.64 -0.96 13.74
N LEU A 65 9.89 -2.09 13.06
CA LEU A 65 11.06 -2.93 13.37
C LEU A 65 12.36 -2.23 13.01
N GLY A 66 12.43 -1.58 11.85
CA GLY A 66 13.63 -0.86 11.40
C GLY A 66 14.06 0.20 12.40
N VAL A 67 13.12 1.04 12.86
CA VAL A 67 13.41 2.08 13.86
C VAL A 67 13.79 1.46 15.21
N ALA A 68 13.05 0.47 15.71
CA ALA A 68 13.33 -0.15 17.01
C ALA A 68 14.70 -0.85 17.03
N LEU A 69 14.99 -1.65 16.01
CA LEU A 69 16.26 -2.36 15.89
C LEU A 69 17.40 -1.39 15.71
N THR A 70 17.26 -0.38 14.86
CA THR A 70 18.30 0.65 14.67
C THR A 70 18.60 1.35 15.99
N ALA A 71 17.59 1.77 16.76
CA ALA A 71 17.81 2.44 18.04
C ALA A 71 18.58 1.54 19.03
N ILE A 72 18.19 0.27 19.15
CA ILE A 72 18.83 -0.69 20.05
C ILE A 72 20.26 -1.01 19.59
N LEU A 73 20.45 -1.32 18.31
CA LEU A 73 21.77 -1.65 17.77
C LEU A 73 22.71 -0.45 17.78
N SER A 74 22.21 0.76 17.53
CA SER A 74 23.03 1.97 17.63
C SER A 74 23.55 2.19 19.05
N HIS A 75 22.70 1.96 20.06
CA HIS A 75 23.13 1.99 21.45
C HIS A 75 24.17 0.91 21.78
N LEU A 76 23.96 -0.33 21.32
CA LEU A 76 24.85 -1.46 21.63
C LEU A 76 26.21 -1.37 20.91
N VAL A 77 26.21 -0.92 19.66
CA VAL A 77 27.41 -0.90 18.80
C VAL A 77 28.22 0.39 18.99
N PHE A 78 27.54 1.54 19.08
CA PHE A 78 28.19 2.84 19.13
C PHE A 78 28.14 3.48 20.53
N GLY A 79 27.48 2.85 21.50
CA GLY A 79 27.38 3.37 22.87
C GLY A 79 26.49 4.62 23.00
N GLU A 80 25.63 4.90 22.00
CA GLU A 80 24.80 6.11 22.00
C GLU A 80 23.77 6.08 23.13
N ALA A 81 23.60 7.17 23.87
CA ALA A 81 22.70 7.19 25.02
C ALA A 81 21.22 7.03 24.60
N LEU A 82 20.62 5.88 24.95
CA LEU A 82 19.17 5.67 24.88
C LEU A 82 18.52 6.30 26.11
N THR A 83 18.02 7.52 25.96
CA THR A 83 17.31 8.22 27.04
C THR A 83 15.92 7.62 27.25
N GLY A 84 15.38 7.73 28.48
CA GLY A 84 14.01 7.28 28.77
C GLY A 84 12.96 7.94 27.87
N THR A 85 13.17 9.21 27.50
CA THR A 85 12.29 9.93 26.56
C THR A 85 12.29 9.31 25.16
N MET A 86 13.45 8.86 24.67
CA MET A 86 13.54 8.16 23.38
C MET A 86 12.78 6.83 23.40
N VAL A 87 12.86 6.10 24.52
CA VAL A 87 12.11 4.84 24.70
C VAL A 87 10.60 5.09 24.67
N ILE A 88 10.11 6.14 25.33
CA ILE A 88 8.71 6.55 25.26
C ILE A 88 8.31 6.86 23.82
N GLY A 89 9.13 7.63 23.09
CA GLY A 89 8.91 7.91 21.67
C GLY A 89 8.82 6.64 20.82
N LEU A 90 9.71 5.67 21.06
CA LEU A 90 9.70 4.38 20.35
C LEU A 90 8.40 3.60 20.61
N VAL A 91 7.94 3.56 21.86
CA VAL A 91 6.67 2.93 22.23
C VAL A 91 5.49 3.62 21.52
N LEU A 92 5.49 4.95 21.44
CA LEU A 92 4.45 5.70 20.71
C LEU A 92 4.46 5.41 19.20
N ILE A 93 5.63 5.30 18.58
CA ILE A 93 5.76 4.93 17.16
C ILE A 93 5.18 3.53 16.93
N ILE A 94 5.57 2.54 17.76
CA ILE A 94 5.04 1.18 17.67
C ILE A 94 3.52 1.19 17.85
N GLY A 95 3.00 1.91 18.85
CA GLY A 95 1.57 2.05 19.09
C GLY A 95 0.81 2.70 17.91
N GLY A 96 1.39 3.75 17.31
CA GLY A 96 0.83 4.41 16.14
C GLY A 96 0.74 3.48 14.92
N VAL A 97 1.79 2.68 14.69
CA VAL A 97 1.80 1.67 13.62
C VAL A 97 0.73 0.60 13.85
N LEU A 98 0.59 0.10 15.08
CA LEU A 98 -0.45 -0.87 15.41
C LEU A 98 -1.85 -0.31 15.16
N LEU A 99 -2.08 0.97 15.46
CA LEU A 99 -3.35 1.64 15.20
C LEU A 99 -3.66 1.72 13.69
N ILE A 100 -2.65 2.05 12.86
CA ILE A 100 -2.78 2.06 11.40
C ILE A 100 -3.11 0.66 10.89
N GLU A 101 -2.41 -0.37 11.38
CA GLU A 101 -2.62 -1.76 10.96
C GLU A 101 -4.03 -2.26 11.32
N LEU A 102 -4.49 -2.00 12.56
CA LEU A 102 -5.85 -2.31 13.00
C LEU A 102 -6.91 -1.57 12.17
N GLY A 103 -6.67 -0.31 11.82
CA GLY A 103 -7.53 0.47 10.93
C GLY A 103 -7.60 -0.13 9.52
N SER A 104 -6.45 -0.53 8.97
CA SER A 104 -6.34 -1.13 7.64
C SER A 104 -7.05 -2.50 7.57
N GLN A 105 -6.95 -3.33 8.60
CA GLN A 105 -7.67 -4.60 8.67
C GLN A 105 -9.18 -4.39 8.70
N ARG A 106 -9.68 -3.50 9.56
CA ARG A 106 -11.12 -3.20 9.65
C ARG A 106 -11.70 -2.66 8.35
N ALA A 107 -10.94 -1.86 7.59
CA ALA A 107 -11.37 -1.36 6.29
C ALA A 107 -11.54 -2.52 5.28
N ARG A 108 -10.55 -3.42 5.20
CA ARG A 108 -10.60 -4.63 4.35
C ARG A 108 -11.78 -5.53 4.70
N ASP A 109 -12.05 -5.73 5.99
CA ASP A 109 -13.16 -6.57 6.44
C ASP A 109 -14.53 -6.00 6.05
N ARG A 110 -14.70 -4.67 6.09
CA ARG A 110 -15.93 -3.98 5.67
C ARG A 110 -16.16 -4.08 4.17
N GLU A 111 -15.10 -3.90 3.38
CA GLU A 111 -15.16 -4.07 1.92
C GLU A 111 -15.55 -5.50 1.55
N ALA A 112 -14.99 -6.51 2.23
CA ALA A 112 -15.35 -7.91 2.02
C ALA A 112 -16.81 -8.21 2.40
N ALA A 113 -17.31 -7.63 3.50
CA ALA A 113 -18.71 -7.79 3.92
C ALA A 113 -19.68 -7.13 2.93
N ALA A 114 -19.35 -5.93 2.41
CA ALA A 114 -20.15 -5.23 1.41
C ALA A 114 -20.18 -5.98 0.07
N ALA A 115 -19.05 -6.54 -0.36
CA ALA A 115 -18.96 -7.36 -1.57
C ALA A 115 -19.79 -8.66 -1.46
N GLY A 116 -19.86 -9.27 -0.27
CA GLY A 116 -20.70 -10.45 -0.03
C GLY A 116 -22.21 -10.14 0.00
N ALA A 117 -22.60 -8.95 0.45
CA ALA A 117 -24.00 -8.52 0.48
C ALA A 117 -24.58 -8.27 -0.92
N GLY A 118 -23.78 -7.75 -1.86
CA GLY A 118 -24.21 -7.45 -3.23
C GLY A 118 -24.45 -8.66 -4.15
N VAL A 119 -24.12 -9.88 -3.72
CA VAL A 119 -24.33 -11.11 -4.49
C VAL A 119 -25.67 -11.78 -4.17
N SER A 120 -26.39 -11.31 -3.15
CA SER A 120 -27.65 -11.93 -2.68
C SER A 120 -28.92 -11.33 -3.30
N GLU A 121 -28.80 -10.35 -4.20
CA GLU A 121 -29.94 -9.72 -4.91
C GLU A 121 -30.01 -10.19 -6.38
N GLU A 122 -30.17 -11.48 -6.60
CA GLU A 122 -30.87 -11.99 -7.80
C GLU A 122 -32.32 -12.27 -7.37
N PRO A 123 -33.31 -11.45 -7.78
CA PRO A 123 -34.71 -11.78 -7.58
C PRO A 123 -35.01 -13.02 -8.42
N GLY A 124 -35.06 -14.17 -7.75
CA GLY A 124 -35.47 -15.43 -8.32
C GLY A 124 -36.79 -15.26 -9.08
N ALA A 125 -36.71 -15.44 -10.40
CA ALA A 125 -37.84 -15.66 -11.27
C ALA A 125 -38.59 -16.91 -10.82
N SER A 126 -39.64 -16.74 -10.02
CA SER A 126 -40.69 -17.76 -9.78
C SER A 126 -41.73 -17.23 -8.79
N ALA A 127 -42.89 -16.79 -9.30
CA ALA A 127 -44.23 -17.21 -8.84
C ALA A 127 -45.30 -16.13 -9.06
N LEU A 128 -45.96 -16.12 -10.22
CA LEU A 128 -47.37 -15.72 -10.31
C LEU A 128 -48.10 -16.78 -11.17
N PRO A 129 -48.92 -17.67 -10.58
CA PRO A 129 -49.79 -18.56 -11.33
C PRO A 129 -51.07 -17.85 -11.76
N GLY A 130 -51.31 -17.83 -13.08
CA GLY A 130 -52.61 -17.75 -13.72
C GLY A 130 -53.33 -16.39 -13.69
N GLU A 131 -53.36 -15.71 -14.84
CA GLU A 131 -54.57 -15.21 -15.53
C GLU A 131 -54.28 -15.07 -17.05
N ILE A 132 -55.27 -15.40 -17.91
CA ILE A 132 -55.30 -15.55 -19.40
C ILE A 132 -56.09 -14.33 -19.96
N PRO A 133 -55.86 -13.74 -21.18
CA PRO A 133 -56.07 -14.42 -22.46
C PRO A 133 -55.26 -14.01 -23.71
N ALA A 134 -55.39 -14.91 -24.69
CA ALA A 134 -55.06 -14.76 -26.10
C ALA A 134 -55.58 -13.46 -26.73
N GLY A 135 -54.76 -12.90 -27.64
CA GLY A 135 -55.22 -12.02 -28.71
C GLY A 135 -54.51 -10.67 -28.77
N ALA A 136 -53.37 -10.60 -29.46
CA ALA A 136 -52.97 -9.42 -30.24
C ALA A 136 -51.75 -9.76 -31.11
N ALA A 137 -52.02 -10.23 -32.32
CA ALA A 137 -51.06 -10.14 -33.41
C ALA A 137 -50.84 -8.66 -33.77
N GLY A 138 -49.59 -8.21 -33.86
CA GLY A 138 -49.33 -6.81 -34.21
C GLY A 138 -47.86 -6.37 -34.23
N ARG A 139 -47.13 -6.80 -35.27
CA ARG A 139 -46.29 -5.94 -36.13
C ARG A 139 -45.08 -5.16 -35.57
N HIS A 140 -43.96 -5.37 -36.28
CA HIS A 140 -42.90 -4.43 -36.71
C HIS A 140 -42.03 -3.78 -35.61
N ALA A 141 -40.75 -4.18 -35.52
CA ALA A 141 -39.61 -3.62 -36.25
C ALA A 141 -39.05 -2.35 -35.58
N GLY A 142 -37.79 -2.43 -35.12
CA GLY A 142 -37.10 -1.30 -34.48
C GLY A 142 -35.71 -1.69 -34.00
N THR A 143 -34.78 -1.81 -34.95
CA THR A 143 -33.34 -1.68 -34.72
C THR A 143 -33.03 -0.38 -33.99
N SER A 144 -32.34 -0.45 -32.85
CA SER A 144 -31.45 0.63 -32.42
C SER A 144 -30.36 0.06 -31.53
N THR A 145 -29.17 -0.02 -32.11
CA THR A 145 -27.87 -0.09 -31.47
C THR A 145 -27.80 0.92 -30.33
N GLY A 146 -27.62 0.45 -29.10
CA GLY A 146 -27.29 1.28 -27.94
C GLY A 146 -25.79 1.17 -27.68
N GLU A 147 -25.04 2.14 -28.20
CA GLU A 147 -23.63 2.36 -27.88
C GLU A 147 -23.41 2.47 -26.36
N LEU A 148 -22.36 1.81 -25.87
CA LEU A 148 -21.84 1.99 -24.53
C LEU A 148 -21.31 3.44 -24.39
N PRO A 149 -21.63 4.18 -23.31
CA PRO A 149 -21.03 5.48 -23.09
C PRO A 149 -19.53 5.31 -22.79
N VAL A 150 -18.71 5.71 -23.76
CA VAL A 150 -17.28 5.97 -23.59
C VAL A 150 -17.16 7.07 -22.54
N VAL A 151 -16.71 6.70 -21.34
CA VAL A 151 -16.30 7.66 -20.31
C VAL A 151 -15.03 8.32 -20.81
N SER A 152 -15.18 9.51 -21.39
CA SER A 152 -14.09 10.40 -21.76
C SER A 152 -13.29 10.76 -20.51
N GLU A 153 -12.02 10.33 -20.46
CA GLU A 153 -11.04 10.79 -19.48
C GLU A 153 -10.98 12.32 -19.46
N PRO A 154 -11.08 12.99 -18.29
CA PRO A 154 -10.82 14.41 -18.22
C PRO A 154 -9.34 14.66 -18.48
N ALA A 155 -9.07 15.43 -19.55
CA ALA A 155 -7.75 15.87 -19.95
C ALA A 155 -6.97 16.46 -18.76
N VAL A 156 -5.82 15.86 -18.46
CA VAL A 156 -4.81 16.45 -17.59
C VAL A 156 -4.23 17.65 -18.34
N THR A 157 -4.68 18.85 -18.00
CA THR A 157 -4.05 20.09 -18.44
C THR A 157 -2.67 20.16 -17.82
N GLU A 158 -1.65 19.94 -18.64
CA GLU A 158 -0.24 20.13 -18.29
C GLU A 158 -0.05 21.56 -17.74
N PRO A 159 0.57 21.74 -16.55
CA PRO A 159 0.86 23.08 -16.06
C PRO A 159 1.91 23.71 -16.98
N ALA A 160 1.53 24.82 -17.61
CA ALA A 160 2.40 25.61 -18.47
C ALA A 160 3.73 25.89 -17.78
N MET A 161 4.82 25.39 -18.38
CA MET A 161 6.19 25.72 -18.02
C MET A 161 6.46 27.16 -18.45
N THR A 162 6.28 28.10 -17.53
CA THR A 162 6.72 29.49 -17.68
C THR A 162 8.24 29.57 -17.63
N ASP A 163 8.85 30.21 -18.62
CA ASP A 163 10.24 30.64 -18.57
C ASP A 163 10.41 31.80 -17.57
N ASP A 164 11.65 32.02 -17.12
CA ASP A 164 12.05 33.00 -16.10
C ASP A 164 11.80 34.47 -16.51
N GLU A 165 11.18 34.71 -17.67
CA GLU A 165 10.86 36.03 -18.22
C GLU A 165 9.35 36.34 -18.32
N GLY A 166 8.47 35.46 -17.83
CA GLY A 166 7.06 35.80 -17.61
C GLY A 166 6.26 36.13 -18.88
N ARG A 167 6.55 35.47 -20.02
CA ARG A 167 5.69 35.51 -21.21
C ARG A 167 5.05 34.15 -21.48
N VAL A 168 3.71 34.14 -21.58
CA VAL A 168 2.92 32.95 -21.88
C VAL A 168 2.97 32.67 -23.39
N ARG A 169 3.38 31.45 -23.78
CA ARG A 169 3.10 30.87 -25.10
C ARG A 169 2.13 29.70 -24.96
#